data_AF-A0A5C6A6R2-F1
#
_entry.id   AF-A0A5C6A6R2-F1
#
_cell.length_a   1.000
_cell.length_b   1.000
_cell.length_c   1.000
_cell.angle_alpha   90.00
_cell.angle_beta   90.00
_cell.angle_gamma   90.00
#
_symmetry.space_group_name_H-M   'P 1'
#
loop_
_entity.id
_entity.type
_entity.pdbx_description
1 polymer ?
#
loop_
_entity_poly.entity_id
_entity_poly.type
_entity_poly.pdbx_seq_one_letter_code
_entity_poly.pdbx_strand_id
1 'polypeptide(L)'
;MDALQKLAVRALSDVLVMSPGRGQAAWLAETIWPEANVTSWFIDSHRAAQAELAAGQAGHHPLIVCEMDLPEQAIDLAVLPVLKTGEAEMNRDLMQQAVARLRIGGTLITAVNSAADHWLQAQMQGLFAKVKCTRTEDGCVYEGVKKVELKKVRSFEAAIEFRVDDRVLTTYSRPSVFSHRSIDTAARIMIREVPITDGQNVLELGCGNGAVALAAAARSSSGNVYAVDCNARSVDCVRRAADRHQLTHVTAILNHDGQLDGVVMPCDIALLNPPYYGEFSIAKHFVNTAIRYVRTGGEIWIITKQADNYHDQDWKGAFFVSSVNVQGYDLICYRKL
;
A
#
# COMPACT_ATOMS: atom_id res chain seq x y z
N MET A 1 9.94 12.37 19.88
CA MET A 1 11.40 12.53 19.94
C MET A 1 11.91 12.32 21.36
N ASP A 2 11.33 13.00 22.35
CA ASP A 2 11.70 12.89 23.78
C ASP A 2 11.71 11.45 24.33
N ALA A 3 10.79 10.61 23.88
CA ALA A 3 10.75 9.20 24.29
C ALA A 3 11.99 8.41 23.82
N LEU A 4 12.51 8.71 22.62
CA LEU A 4 13.74 8.09 22.13
C LEU A 4 14.96 8.57 22.90
N GLN A 5 15.05 9.87 23.19
CA GLN A 5 16.14 10.45 23.98
C GLN A 5 16.23 9.84 25.39
N LYS A 6 15.09 9.51 26.01
CA LYS A 6 15.07 8.81 27.32
C LYS A 6 15.68 7.41 27.26
N LEU A 7 15.73 6.77 26.09
CA LEU A 7 16.36 5.47 25.88
C LEU A 7 17.84 5.58 25.45
N ALA A 8 18.38 6.78 25.24
CA ALA A 8 19.74 7.00 24.76
C ALA A 8 20.83 6.37 25.65
N VAL A 9 20.53 6.11 26.93
CA VAL A 9 21.45 5.44 27.86
C VAL A 9 21.60 3.93 27.60
N ARG A 10 20.76 3.33 26.76
CA ARG A 10 20.83 1.91 26.39
C ARG A 10 21.65 1.77 25.12
N ALA A 11 22.59 0.83 25.11
CA ALA A 11 23.17 0.34 23.87
C ALA A 11 22.12 -0.53 23.15
N LEU A 12 21.78 -0.18 21.92
CA LEU A 12 20.88 -0.94 21.04
C LEU A 12 21.67 -1.36 19.80
N SER A 13 21.37 -2.53 19.25
CA SER A 13 21.98 -3.04 18.03
C SER A 13 21.02 -2.96 16.84
N ASP A 14 19.73 -3.17 17.05
CA ASP A 14 18.74 -3.21 15.96
C ASP A 14 17.50 -2.38 16.31
N VAL A 15 17.24 -1.36 15.48
CA VAL A 15 16.09 -0.45 15.62
C VAL A 15 15.25 -0.48 14.36
N LEU A 16 13.98 -0.85 14.52
CA LEU A 16 12.99 -0.78 13.44
C LEU A 16 12.06 0.40 13.66
N VAL A 17 12.03 1.30 12.68
CA VAL A 17 11.16 2.46 12.68
C VAL A 17 10.13 2.31 11.58
N MET A 18 8.89 2.57 11.93
CA MET A 18 7.79 2.65 11.00
C MET A 18 7.39 4.12 10.91
N SER A 19 7.04 4.61 9.71
CA SER A 19 6.71 6.03 9.57
C SER A 19 5.42 6.25 8.79
N PRO A 20 4.45 7.00 9.35
CA PRO A 20 3.40 7.62 8.54
C PRO A 20 3.91 8.83 7.74
N GLY A 21 5.14 9.31 8.02
CA GLY A 21 5.78 10.48 7.42
C GLY A 21 6.99 10.11 6.55
N ARG A 22 8.10 10.86 6.68
CA ARG A 22 9.31 10.70 5.87
C ARG A 22 10.45 9.98 6.61
N GLY A 23 10.13 9.23 7.67
CA GLY A 23 11.15 8.48 8.42
C GLY A 23 11.96 9.31 9.43
N GLN A 24 11.50 10.48 9.86
CA GLN A 24 12.27 11.36 10.76
C GLN A 24 12.66 10.70 12.09
N ALA A 25 11.85 9.75 12.59
CA ALA A 25 12.19 8.98 13.78
C ALA A 25 13.38 8.03 13.55
N ALA A 26 13.61 7.58 12.31
CA ALA A 26 14.78 6.78 11.95
C ALA A 26 16.05 7.64 11.94
N TRP A 27 15.98 8.86 11.39
CA TRP A 27 17.11 9.80 11.42
C TRP A 27 17.55 10.09 12.87
N LEU A 28 16.58 10.35 13.74
CA LEU A 28 16.86 10.56 15.16
C LEU A 28 17.43 9.30 15.83
N ALA A 29 16.97 8.10 15.44
CA ALA A 29 17.51 6.86 15.96
C ALA A 29 18.98 6.66 15.57
N GLU A 30 19.38 6.98 14.33
CA GLU A 30 20.80 6.95 13.92
C GLU A 30 21.65 7.93 14.74
N THR A 31 21.14 9.14 15.02
CA THR A 31 21.87 10.11 15.85
C THR A 31 22.05 9.63 17.29
N ILE A 32 21.03 8.98 17.86
CA ILE A 32 21.07 8.50 19.25
C ILE A 32 21.93 7.22 19.36
N TRP A 33 21.85 6.33 18.37
CA TRP A 33 22.54 5.04 18.34
C TRP A 33 23.32 4.87 17.03
N PRO A 34 24.48 5.52 16.89
CA PRO A 34 25.25 5.52 15.64
C PRO A 34 25.79 4.15 15.24
N GLU A 35 25.96 3.23 16.19
CA GLU A 35 26.42 1.86 15.94
C GLU A 35 25.26 0.86 15.71
N ALA A 36 24.00 1.31 15.77
CA ALA A 36 22.85 0.45 15.58
C ALA A 36 22.47 0.33 14.10
N ASN A 37 21.99 -0.85 13.70
CA ASN A 37 21.29 -1.02 12.44
C ASN A 37 19.90 -0.38 12.55
N VAL A 38 19.70 0.75 11.88
CA VAL A 38 18.41 1.45 11.83
C VAL A 38 17.71 1.13 10.52
N THR A 39 16.58 0.44 10.61
CA THR A 39 15.71 0.13 9.46
C THR A 39 14.47 1.01 9.51
N SER A 40 14.17 1.72 8.43
CA SER A 40 12.93 2.49 8.26
C SER A 40 12.02 1.78 7.26
N TRP A 41 10.92 1.23 7.75
CA TRP A 41 9.98 0.45 6.96
C TRP A 41 8.82 1.28 6.42
N PHE A 42 8.45 1.00 5.17
CA PHE A 42 7.31 1.58 4.47
C PHE A 42 6.51 0.49 3.75
N ILE A 43 5.19 0.65 3.72
CA ILE A 43 4.29 -0.19 2.92
C ILE A 43 4.12 0.33 1.48
N ASP A 44 4.44 1.59 1.27
CA ASP A 44 4.15 2.37 0.07
C ASP A 44 5.46 2.86 -0.54
N SER A 45 5.70 2.53 -1.81
CA SER A 45 6.96 2.82 -2.49
C SER A 45 7.17 4.30 -2.78
N HIS A 46 6.10 5.10 -2.92
CA HIS A 46 6.24 6.55 -3.02
C HIS A 46 6.75 7.13 -1.71
N ARG A 47 6.18 6.70 -0.58
CA ARG A 47 6.63 7.13 0.75
C ARG A 47 8.06 6.70 1.05
N ALA A 48 8.44 5.49 0.65
CA ALA A 48 9.82 5.02 0.74
C ALA A 48 10.78 5.96 -0.04
N ALA A 49 10.48 6.25 -1.31
CA ALA A 49 11.30 7.14 -2.13
C ALA A 49 11.38 8.57 -1.55
N GLN A 50 10.28 9.10 -0.99
CA GLN A 50 10.28 10.39 -0.31
C GLN A 50 11.12 10.38 0.98
N ALA A 51 11.14 9.26 1.70
CA ALA A 51 11.97 9.10 2.89
C ALA A 51 13.45 9.01 2.52
N GLU A 52 13.81 8.32 1.44
CA GLU A 52 15.19 8.23 0.92
C GLU A 52 15.73 9.60 0.55
N LEU A 53 14.95 10.36 -0.24
CA LEU A 53 15.32 11.72 -0.64
C LEU A 53 15.50 12.62 0.58
N ALA A 54 14.56 12.58 1.51
CA ALA A 54 14.60 13.44 2.70
C ALA A 54 15.72 13.04 3.67
N ALA A 55 16.02 11.76 3.83
CA ALA A 55 17.15 11.28 4.63
C ALA A 55 18.48 11.74 4.02
N GLY A 56 18.67 11.56 2.71
CA GLY A 56 19.87 12.00 2.01
C GLY A 56 20.10 13.52 2.10
N GLN A 57 19.04 14.32 1.96
CA GLN A 57 19.11 15.78 2.14
C GLN A 57 19.49 16.19 3.57
N ALA A 58 19.13 15.36 4.56
CA ALA A 58 19.45 15.59 5.97
C ALA A 58 20.79 14.96 6.40
N GLY A 59 21.51 14.26 5.51
CA GLY A 59 22.77 13.59 5.83
C GLY A 59 22.61 12.29 6.62
N HIS A 60 21.45 11.64 6.52
CA HIS A 60 21.07 10.40 7.21
C HIS A 60 20.95 9.24 6.22
N HIS A 61 21.27 8.02 6.65
CA HIS A 61 21.32 6.85 5.78
C HIS A 61 20.75 5.59 6.43
N PRO A 62 19.52 5.63 6.98
CA PRO A 62 18.91 4.42 7.51
C PRO A 62 18.64 3.44 6.37
N LEU A 63 18.62 2.14 6.67
CA LEU A 63 18.16 1.14 5.70
C LEU A 63 16.66 1.34 5.46
N ILE A 64 16.30 1.91 4.31
CA ILE A 64 14.90 2.11 3.92
C ILE A 64 14.42 0.89 3.15
N VAL A 65 13.30 0.32 3.60
CA VAL A 65 12.70 -0.88 2.97
C VAL A 65 11.24 -0.62 2.64
N CYS A 66 10.81 -1.11 1.48
CA CYS A 66 9.41 -1.11 1.06
C CYS A 66 8.90 -2.55 0.93
N GLU A 67 8.20 -3.04 1.96
CA GLU A 67 7.83 -4.46 2.06
C GLU A 67 6.40 -4.64 2.57
N MET A 68 5.82 -5.81 2.29
CA MET A 68 4.45 -6.14 2.70
C MET A 68 4.29 -6.34 4.22
N ASP A 69 5.35 -6.75 4.90
CA ASP A 69 5.41 -7.01 6.33
C ASP A 69 6.69 -6.46 6.93
N LEU A 70 6.72 -6.33 8.26
CA LEU A 70 7.95 -5.94 8.95
C LEU A 70 9.03 -7.01 8.77
N PRO A 71 10.29 -6.61 8.50
CA PRO A 71 11.41 -7.54 8.33
C PRO A 71 11.46 -8.57 9.45
N GLU A 72 11.83 -9.80 9.13
CA GLU A 72 11.81 -10.90 10.12
C GLU A 72 12.92 -10.82 11.17
N GLN A 73 13.87 -9.89 11.01
CA GLN A 73 15.01 -9.74 11.92
C GLN A 73 14.55 -9.49 13.37
N ALA A 74 15.27 -10.07 14.32
CA ALA A 74 15.06 -9.76 15.73
C ALA A 74 15.58 -8.34 16.04
N ILE A 75 14.79 -7.57 16.81
CA ILE A 75 15.07 -6.16 17.09
C ILE A 75 15.06 -5.84 18.58
N ASP A 76 15.80 -4.80 18.99
CA ASP A 76 15.80 -4.31 20.38
C ASP A 76 14.73 -3.25 20.60
N LEU A 77 14.44 -2.44 19.57
CA LEU A 77 13.49 -1.34 19.62
C LEU A 77 12.64 -1.31 18.36
N ALA A 78 11.33 -1.23 18.54
CA ALA A 78 10.37 -0.90 17.51
C ALA A 78 9.76 0.48 17.79
N VAL A 79 9.68 1.35 16.79
CA VAL A 79 9.05 2.66 16.88
C VAL A 79 7.91 2.72 15.85
N LEU A 80 6.68 2.81 16.33
CA LEU A 80 5.47 2.81 15.51
C LEU A 80 4.58 4.02 15.84
N PRO A 81 4.86 5.20 15.29
CA PRO A 81 3.92 6.32 15.31
C PRO A 81 2.71 5.99 14.43
N VAL A 82 1.51 6.29 14.92
CA VAL A 82 0.25 6.12 14.22
C VAL A 82 -0.53 7.43 14.21
N LEU A 83 -1.47 7.57 13.29
CA LEU A 83 -2.40 8.70 13.24
C LEU A 83 -3.72 8.31 13.90
N LYS A 84 -4.39 9.27 14.56
CA LYS A 84 -5.76 9.11 15.09
C LYS A 84 -6.74 8.67 13.99
N THR A 85 -6.54 9.16 12.77
CA THR A 85 -7.31 8.84 11.57
C THR A 85 -6.73 7.66 10.79
N GLY A 86 -5.68 7.01 11.29
CA GLY A 86 -5.06 5.86 10.67
C GLY A 86 -5.94 4.61 10.74
N GLU A 87 -5.61 3.62 9.91
CA GLU A 87 -6.37 2.38 9.82
C GLU A 87 -6.14 1.50 11.06
N ALA A 88 -7.22 1.25 11.82
CA ALA A 88 -7.14 0.53 13.10
C ALA A 88 -6.68 -0.92 12.95
N GLU A 89 -7.09 -1.64 11.88
CA GLU A 89 -6.61 -3.02 11.63
C GLU A 89 -5.14 -3.04 11.26
N MET A 90 -4.69 -2.12 10.40
CA MET A 90 -3.27 -1.99 10.03
C MET A 90 -2.41 -1.71 11.27
N ASN A 91 -2.81 -0.77 12.11
CA ASN A 91 -2.07 -0.46 13.33
C ASN A 91 -1.97 -1.68 14.26
N ARG A 92 -3.05 -2.45 14.44
CA ARG A 92 -3.01 -3.68 15.25
C ARG A 92 -2.10 -4.75 14.67
N ASP A 93 -2.17 -4.96 13.35
CA ASP A 93 -1.32 -5.91 12.64
C ASP A 93 0.16 -5.55 12.83
N LEU A 94 0.51 -4.29 12.58
CA LEU A 94 1.89 -3.80 12.70
C LEU A 94 2.40 -3.80 14.14
N MET A 95 1.57 -3.47 15.13
CA MET A 95 1.93 -3.62 16.55
C MET A 95 2.22 -5.08 16.89
N GLN A 96 1.40 -6.02 16.42
CA GLN A 96 1.60 -7.45 16.65
C GLN A 96 2.89 -7.95 15.99
N GLN A 97 3.15 -7.55 14.74
CA GLN A 97 4.40 -7.86 14.05
C GLN A 97 5.60 -7.31 14.82
N ALA A 98 5.58 -6.03 15.20
CA ALA A 98 6.66 -5.41 15.96
C ALA A 98 6.98 -6.20 17.25
N VAL A 99 5.96 -6.58 18.02
CA VAL A 99 6.16 -7.40 19.23
C VAL A 99 6.69 -8.80 18.91
N ALA A 100 6.29 -9.40 17.78
CA ALA A 100 6.85 -10.67 17.34
C ALA A 100 8.36 -10.58 17.02
N ARG A 101 8.82 -9.45 16.45
CA ARG A 101 10.25 -9.22 16.12
C ARG A 101 11.08 -8.77 17.32
N LEU A 102 10.47 -8.17 18.34
CA LEU A 102 11.21 -7.73 19.53
C LEU A 102 11.84 -8.92 20.27
N ARG A 103 13.10 -8.76 20.68
CA ARG A 103 13.74 -9.66 21.65
C ARG A 103 13.04 -9.55 23.02
N ILE A 104 13.14 -10.59 23.85
CA ILE A 104 12.76 -10.46 25.26
C ILE A 104 13.63 -9.37 25.91
N GLY A 105 13.00 -8.36 26.53
CA GLY A 105 13.65 -7.15 27.03
C GLY A 105 13.67 -5.98 26.04
N GLY A 106 13.30 -6.21 24.78
CA GLY A 106 13.11 -5.19 23.76
C GLY A 106 11.88 -4.32 24.03
N THR A 107 11.86 -3.12 23.44
CA THR A 107 10.83 -2.11 23.68
C THR A 107 10.03 -1.80 22.41
N LEU A 108 8.71 -1.74 22.51
CA LEU A 108 7.85 -1.06 21.53
C LEU A 108 7.54 0.35 22.05
N ILE A 109 7.84 1.36 21.25
CA ILE A 109 7.36 2.72 21.43
C ILE A 109 6.31 2.99 20.35
N THR A 110 5.12 3.40 20.74
CA THR A 110 4.09 3.85 19.82
C THR A 110 3.56 5.20 20.25
N ALA A 111 3.14 6.03 19.29
CA ALA A 111 2.64 7.37 19.56
C ALA A 111 1.45 7.67 18.68
N VAL A 112 0.54 8.52 19.15
CA VAL A 112 -0.63 8.99 18.41
C VAL A 112 -0.82 10.49 18.59
N ASN A 113 -1.19 11.17 17.52
CA ASN A 113 -1.50 12.61 17.49
C ASN A 113 -2.90 12.91 18.08
N SER A 114 -3.14 12.44 19.29
CA SER A 114 -4.35 12.77 20.05
C SER A 114 -4.07 12.73 21.55
N ALA A 115 -4.18 13.88 22.22
CA ALA A 115 -4.01 13.98 23.66
C ALA A 115 -5.08 13.24 24.47
N ALA A 116 -6.27 13.03 23.88
CA ALA A 116 -7.37 12.29 24.46
C ALA A 116 -7.40 10.81 24.01
N ASP A 117 -6.27 10.25 23.55
CA ASP A 117 -6.25 8.86 23.14
C ASP A 117 -6.52 7.90 24.31
N HIS A 118 -7.38 6.92 24.00
CA HIS A 118 -7.64 5.74 24.81
C HIS A 118 -7.53 4.46 23.97
N TRP A 119 -7.59 4.55 22.64
CA TRP A 119 -7.63 3.38 21.77
C TRP A 119 -6.25 2.71 21.69
N LEU A 120 -5.19 3.50 21.43
CA LEU A 120 -3.83 2.98 21.35
C LEU A 120 -3.35 2.53 22.72
N GLN A 121 -3.74 3.24 23.79
CA GLN A 121 -3.52 2.79 25.16
C GLN A 121 -4.06 1.38 25.40
N ALA A 122 -5.32 1.12 25.02
CA ALA A 122 -5.95 -0.19 25.18
C ALA A 122 -5.24 -1.27 24.35
N GLN A 123 -4.81 -0.94 23.11
CA GLN A 123 -4.04 -1.88 22.29
C GLN A 123 -2.70 -2.25 22.96
N MET A 124 -1.97 -1.27 23.49
CA MET A 124 -0.71 -1.50 24.20
C MET A 124 -0.91 -2.34 25.46
N GLN A 125 -1.96 -2.07 26.24
CA GLN A 125 -2.29 -2.85 27.44
C GLN A 125 -2.69 -4.30 27.12
N GLY A 126 -3.20 -4.55 25.91
CA GLY A 126 -3.44 -5.91 25.41
C GLY A 126 -2.16 -6.68 25.06
N LEU A 127 -1.06 -5.98 24.76
CA LEU A 127 0.23 -6.57 24.37
C LEU A 127 1.23 -6.68 25.53
N PHE A 128 1.14 -5.79 26.52
CA PHE A 128 2.11 -5.70 27.62
C PHE A 128 1.43 -5.62 28.98
N ALA A 129 1.98 -6.33 29.96
CA ALA A 129 1.50 -6.28 31.35
C ALA A 129 1.66 -4.89 32.00
N LYS A 130 2.69 -4.13 31.60
CA LYS A 130 2.93 -2.76 32.05
C LYS A 130 3.20 -1.87 30.84
N VAL A 131 2.45 -0.79 30.74
CA VAL A 131 2.60 0.24 29.70
C VAL A 131 2.87 1.57 30.39
N LYS A 132 3.97 2.22 30.02
CA LYS A 132 4.23 3.60 30.42
C LYS A 132 3.57 4.52 29.41
N CYS A 133 2.90 5.56 29.89
CA CYS A 133 2.27 6.58 29.05
C CYS A 133 2.88 7.95 29.38
N THR A 134 3.28 8.68 28.35
CA THR A 134 3.63 10.10 28.43
C THR A 134 2.62 10.87 27.59
N ARG A 135 1.82 11.74 28.21
CA ARG A 135 0.87 12.60 27.51
C ARG A 135 1.49 13.96 27.26
N THR A 136 1.21 14.53 26.09
CA THR A 136 1.54 15.90 25.69
C THR A 136 0.26 16.61 25.25
N GLU A 137 0.34 17.90 24.97
CA GLU A 137 -0.79 18.68 24.43
C GLU A 137 -1.23 18.18 23.05
N ASP A 138 -0.30 17.66 22.25
CA ASP A 138 -0.53 17.21 20.87
C ASP A 138 -0.79 15.70 20.73
N GLY A 139 -0.54 14.90 21.78
CA GLY A 139 -0.54 13.46 21.62
C GLY A 139 -0.22 12.64 22.86
N CYS A 140 -0.15 11.32 22.65
CA CYS A 140 0.24 10.36 23.66
C CYS A 140 1.35 9.46 23.12
N VAL A 141 2.33 9.15 23.97
CA VAL A 141 3.38 8.17 23.70
C VAL A 141 3.26 7.03 24.70
N TYR A 142 3.24 5.80 24.19
CA TYR A 142 3.17 4.58 24.97
C TYR A 142 4.44 3.74 24.77
N GLU A 143 4.97 3.22 25.87
CA GLU A 143 6.16 2.37 25.88
C GLU A 143 5.82 1.03 26.56
N GLY A 144 6.13 -0.08 25.91
CA GLY A 144 5.96 -1.44 26.42
C GLY A 144 7.23 -2.27 26.23
N VAL A 145 7.61 -3.06 27.23
CA VAL A 145 8.78 -3.94 27.17
C VAL A 145 8.32 -5.38 27.04
N LYS A 146 8.79 -6.09 26.01
CA LYS A 146 8.46 -7.50 25.80
C LYS A 146 9.08 -8.35 26.91
N LYS A 147 8.25 -9.11 27.64
CA LYS A 147 8.69 -10.01 28.71
C LYS A 147 8.46 -11.48 28.41
N VAL A 148 7.53 -11.77 27.51
CA VAL A 148 7.18 -13.13 27.07
C VAL A 148 6.88 -13.09 25.58
N GLU A 149 6.97 -14.24 24.94
CA GLU A 149 6.56 -14.41 23.55
C GLU A 149 5.04 -14.28 23.39
N LEU A 150 4.61 -13.81 22.20
CA LEU A 150 3.20 -13.75 21.85
C LEU A 150 2.63 -15.17 21.79
N LYS A 151 1.60 -15.44 22.60
CA LYS A 151 0.92 -16.75 22.62
C LYS A 151 0.10 -17.02 21.36
N LYS A 152 -0.40 -15.97 20.71
CA LYS A 152 -1.24 -16.07 19.51
C LYS A 152 -0.95 -14.91 18.58
N VAL A 153 -0.74 -15.22 17.31
CA VAL A 153 -0.65 -14.26 16.20
C VAL A 153 -1.95 -14.35 15.43
N ARG A 154 -2.66 -13.23 15.29
CA ARG A 154 -3.89 -13.13 14.49
C ARG A 154 -3.53 -12.82 13.05
N SER A 155 -4.21 -13.49 12.11
CA SER A 155 -4.23 -13.07 10.71
C SER A 155 -5.31 -12.01 10.52
N PHE A 156 -4.96 -10.93 9.82
CA PHE A 156 -5.88 -9.88 9.39
C PHE A 156 -6.26 -10.02 7.91
N GLU A 157 -5.79 -11.08 7.25
CA GLU A 157 -6.12 -11.35 5.86
C GLU A 157 -7.59 -11.73 5.67
N ALA A 158 -8.13 -11.40 4.50
CA ALA A 158 -9.41 -11.90 4.02
C ALA A 158 -9.28 -12.44 2.61
N ALA A 159 -9.74 -13.68 2.39
CA ALA A 159 -10.02 -14.21 1.06
C ALA A 159 -11.41 -13.73 0.62
N ILE A 160 -11.53 -13.30 -0.63
CA ILE A 160 -12.75 -12.75 -1.20
C ILE A 160 -13.02 -13.46 -2.52
N GLU A 161 -14.17 -14.11 -2.61
CA GLU A 161 -14.63 -14.73 -3.84
C GLU A 161 -15.44 -13.74 -4.67
N PHE A 162 -15.26 -13.78 -5.98
CA PHE A 162 -16.02 -12.99 -6.94
C PHE A 162 -16.17 -13.77 -8.24
N ARG A 163 -17.23 -13.45 -8.99
CA ARG A 163 -17.55 -14.13 -10.24
C ARG A 163 -17.04 -13.31 -11.42
N VAL A 164 -16.42 -13.99 -12.37
CA VAL A 164 -16.05 -13.47 -13.68
C VAL A 164 -16.65 -14.42 -14.70
N ASP A 165 -17.67 -13.96 -15.40
CA ASP A 165 -18.43 -14.75 -16.38
C ASP A 165 -18.95 -16.07 -15.74
N ASP A 166 -18.51 -17.23 -16.21
CA ASP A 166 -18.87 -18.54 -15.67
C ASP A 166 -17.95 -19.05 -14.54
N ARG A 167 -16.88 -18.30 -14.22
CA ARG A 167 -15.84 -18.69 -13.25
C ARG A 167 -16.00 -18.00 -11.91
N VAL A 168 -15.62 -18.69 -10.83
CA VAL A 168 -15.43 -18.09 -9.51
C VAL A 168 -13.95 -17.96 -9.26
N LEU A 169 -13.49 -16.74 -9.06
CA LEU A 169 -12.11 -16.44 -8.67
C LEU A 169 -12.09 -16.05 -7.20
N THR A 170 -10.94 -16.30 -6.57
CA THR A 170 -10.63 -15.85 -5.21
C THR A 170 -9.48 -14.86 -5.31
N THR A 171 -9.63 -13.70 -4.67
CA THR A 171 -8.52 -12.81 -4.35
C THR A 171 -8.31 -12.69 -2.84
N TYR A 172 -7.26 -12.01 -2.43
CA TYR A 172 -6.92 -11.74 -1.04
C TYR A 172 -6.89 -10.24 -0.78
N SER A 173 -7.10 -9.84 0.45
CA SER A 173 -6.86 -8.48 0.90
C SER A 173 -6.31 -8.48 2.31
N ARG A 174 -5.56 -7.44 2.64
CA ARG A 174 -4.95 -7.22 3.95
C ARG A 174 -5.18 -5.75 4.35
N PRO A 175 -5.04 -5.40 5.63
CA PRO A 175 -5.03 -3.99 6.04
C PRO A 175 -4.00 -3.20 5.21
N SER A 176 -4.29 -1.94 4.92
CA SER A 176 -3.66 -1.06 3.91
C SER A 176 -4.08 -1.26 2.45
N VAL A 177 -4.59 -2.45 2.06
CA VAL A 177 -5.06 -2.69 0.69
C VAL A 177 -6.41 -2.00 0.49
N PHE A 178 -6.60 -1.31 -0.63
CA PHE A 178 -7.85 -0.65 -0.95
C PHE A 178 -9.03 -1.65 -0.94
N SER A 179 -10.15 -1.24 -0.34
CA SER A 179 -11.34 -2.08 -0.17
C SER A 179 -11.08 -3.39 0.58
N HIS A 180 -10.25 -3.36 1.63
CA HIS A 180 -9.99 -4.55 2.45
C HIS A 180 -11.29 -5.25 2.90
N ARG A 181 -11.35 -6.58 2.72
CA ARG A 181 -12.49 -7.50 2.96
C ARG A 181 -13.63 -7.44 1.93
N SER A 182 -13.51 -6.67 0.86
CA SER A 182 -14.52 -6.66 -0.20
C SER A 182 -13.93 -6.38 -1.60
N ILE A 183 -14.73 -6.59 -2.64
CA ILE A 183 -14.43 -6.03 -3.96
C ILE A 183 -15.22 -4.73 -4.07
N ASP A 184 -14.49 -3.63 -4.34
CA ASP A 184 -15.05 -2.31 -4.53
C ASP A 184 -16.13 -2.28 -5.63
N THR A 185 -17.12 -1.42 -5.47
CA THR A 185 -18.22 -1.29 -6.44
C THR A 185 -17.71 -0.85 -7.81
N ALA A 186 -16.75 0.08 -7.88
CA ALA A 186 -16.18 0.52 -9.15
C ALA A 186 -15.40 -0.64 -9.81
N ALA A 187 -14.60 -1.39 -9.04
CA ALA A 187 -13.95 -2.59 -9.55
C ALA A 187 -14.95 -3.62 -10.11
N ARG A 188 -16.08 -3.86 -9.43
CA ARG A 188 -17.14 -4.75 -9.93
C ARG A 188 -17.77 -4.28 -11.24
N ILE A 189 -17.99 -2.97 -11.38
CA ILE A 189 -18.51 -2.37 -12.62
C ILE A 189 -17.47 -2.55 -13.73
N MET A 190 -16.21 -2.22 -13.47
CA MET A 190 -15.13 -2.39 -14.44
C MET A 190 -15.00 -3.85 -14.93
N ILE A 191 -15.06 -4.82 -14.00
CA ILE A 191 -15.08 -6.25 -14.32
C ILE A 191 -16.28 -6.61 -15.20
N ARG A 192 -17.45 -6.00 -15.00
CA ARG A 192 -18.67 -6.36 -15.74
C ARG A 192 -18.75 -5.71 -17.13
N GLU A 193 -18.36 -4.44 -17.22
CA GLU A 193 -18.69 -3.59 -18.37
C GLU A 193 -17.55 -3.46 -19.37
N VAL A 194 -16.28 -3.57 -18.94
CA VAL A 194 -15.14 -3.36 -19.86
C VAL A 194 -14.93 -4.60 -20.74
N PRO A 195 -15.00 -4.48 -22.08
CA PRO A 195 -14.84 -5.61 -22.98
C PRO A 195 -13.35 -5.95 -23.14
N ILE A 196 -12.93 -7.04 -22.52
CA ILE A 196 -11.58 -7.60 -22.68
C ILE A 196 -11.70 -8.86 -23.54
N THR A 197 -10.93 -8.88 -24.61
CA THR A 197 -10.87 -9.98 -25.59
C THR A 197 -9.61 -10.80 -25.41
N ASP A 198 -9.67 -12.07 -25.79
CA ASP A 198 -8.51 -12.95 -25.69
C ASP A 198 -7.34 -12.44 -26.55
N GLY A 199 -6.13 -12.48 -25.99
CA GLY A 199 -4.90 -12.03 -26.64
C GLY A 199 -4.53 -10.57 -26.38
N GLN A 200 -5.39 -9.79 -25.71
CA GLN A 200 -5.05 -8.42 -25.33
C GLN A 200 -4.05 -8.37 -24.17
N ASN A 201 -3.04 -7.53 -24.31
CA ASN A 201 -2.19 -7.08 -23.21
C ASN A 201 -2.93 -6.00 -22.40
N VAL A 202 -3.00 -6.17 -21.09
CA VAL A 202 -3.78 -5.33 -20.17
C VAL A 202 -2.86 -4.67 -19.15
N LEU A 203 -3.00 -3.36 -18.95
CA LEU A 203 -2.35 -2.62 -17.86
C LEU A 203 -3.39 -2.15 -16.84
N GLU A 204 -3.32 -2.63 -15.60
CA GLU A 204 -4.07 -2.06 -14.48
C GLU A 204 -3.15 -1.16 -13.65
N LEU A 205 -3.56 0.09 -13.41
CA LEU A 205 -2.85 1.01 -12.50
C LEU A 205 -3.66 1.19 -11.22
N GLY A 206 -3.02 0.98 -10.08
CA GLY A 206 -3.66 0.97 -8.75
C GLY A 206 -4.43 -0.33 -8.51
N CYS A 207 -3.77 -1.48 -8.66
CA CYS A 207 -4.46 -2.77 -8.73
C CYS A 207 -5.14 -3.21 -7.42
N GLY A 208 -4.73 -2.67 -6.25
CA GLY A 208 -5.35 -2.99 -4.97
C GLY A 208 -5.31 -4.50 -4.69
N ASN A 209 -6.48 -5.12 -4.47
CA ASN A 209 -6.55 -6.57 -4.30
C ASN A 209 -6.46 -7.37 -5.62
N GLY A 210 -6.34 -6.72 -6.77
CA GLY A 210 -6.14 -7.38 -8.07
C GLY A 210 -7.38 -8.05 -8.67
N ALA A 211 -8.59 -7.84 -8.13
CA ALA A 211 -9.78 -8.47 -8.70
C ALA A 211 -10.02 -8.13 -10.18
N VAL A 212 -9.69 -6.90 -10.59
CA VAL A 212 -9.79 -6.47 -11.99
C VAL A 212 -8.71 -7.14 -12.83
N ALA A 213 -7.43 -7.13 -12.43
CA ALA A 213 -6.35 -7.86 -13.10
C ALA A 213 -6.64 -9.35 -13.27
N LEU A 214 -7.16 -10.02 -12.24
CA LEU A 214 -7.51 -11.43 -12.30
C LEU A 214 -8.66 -11.69 -13.28
N ALA A 215 -9.67 -10.81 -13.32
CA ALA A 215 -10.74 -10.90 -14.30
C ALA A 215 -10.25 -10.68 -15.73
N ALA A 216 -9.36 -9.71 -15.91
CA ALA A 216 -8.70 -9.44 -17.18
C ALA A 216 -7.89 -10.66 -17.66
N ALA A 217 -7.12 -11.28 -16.77
CA ALA A 217 -6.32 -12.46 -17.07
C ALA A 217 -7.17 -13.71 -17.37
N ALA A 218 -8.33 -13.84 -16.73
CA ALA A 218 -9.27 -14.91 -17.00
C ALA A 218 -9.92 -14.79 -18.40
N ARG A 219 -10.07 -13.56 -18.92
CA ARG A 219 -10.61 -13.27 -20.26
C ARG A 219 -9.55 -13.22 -21.35
N SER A 220 -8.35 -12.74 -21.03
CA SER A 220 -7.19 -12.70 -21.91
C SER A 220 -6.16 -13.74 -21.47
N SER A 221 -6.39 -14.97 -21.92
CA SER A 221 -5.56 -16.14 -21.62
C SER A 221 -4.28 -16.22 -22.47
N SER A 222 -4.31 -15.63 -23.67
CA SER A 222 -3.15 -15.57 -24.57
C SER A 222 -2.40 -14.24 -24.55
N GLY A 223 -2.89 -13.24 -23.82
CA GLY A 223 -2.22 -11.96 -23.59
C GLY A 223 -1.48 -11.88 -22.25
N ASN A 224 -0.92 -10.72 -21.93
CA ASN A 224 -0.27 -10.45 -20.63
C ASN A 224 -1.09 -9.46 -19.80
N VAL A 225 -1.10 -9.63 -18.49
CA VAL A 225 -1.72 -8.66 -17.57
C VAL A 225 -0.67 -8.10 -16.63
N TYR A 226 -0.53 -6.78 -16.63
CA TYR A 226 0.37 -6.04 -15.75
C TYR A 226 -0.45 -5.31 -14.69
N ALA A 227 -0.26 -5.67 -13.43
CA ALA A 227 -0.98 -5.10 -12.29
C ALA A 227 -0.04 -4.26 -11.44
N VAL A 228 -0.16 -2.94 -11.53
CA VAL A 228 0.78 -1.99 -10.90
C VAL A 228 0.15 -1.36 -9.68
N ASP A 229 0.89 -1.30 -8.57
CA ASP A 229 0.48 -0.56 -7.37
C ASP A 229 1.72 -0.05 -6.62
N CYS A 230 1.57 1.04 -5.87
CA CYS A 230 2.63 1.54 -4.99
C CYS A 230 2.64 0.83 -3.63
N ASN A 231 1.60 0.06 -3.30
CA ASN A 231 1.45 -0.66 -2.04
C ASN A 231 1.96 -2.10 -2.15
N ALA A 232 2.97 -2.45 -1.35
CA ALA A 232 3.59 -3.77 -1.37
C ALA A 232 2.63 -4.92 -1.00
N ARG A 233 1.60 -4.68 -0.17
CA ARG A 233 0.55 -5.68 0.11
C ARG A 233 -0.42 -5.86 -1.06
N SER A 234 -0.73 -4.81 -1.82
CA SER A 234 -1.54 -4.95 -3.04
C SER A 234 -0.85 -5.91 -4.02
N VAL A 235 0.44 -5.66 -4.29
CA VAL A 235 1.27 -6.49 -5.17
C VAL A 235 1.34 -7.94 -4.70
N ASP A 236 1.50 -8.17 -3.38
CA ASP A 236 1.47 -9.52 -2.81
C ASP A 236 0.10 -10.21 -2.97
N CYS A 237 -1.00 -9.49 -2.74
CA CYS A 237 -2.35 -10.03 -2.92
C CYS A 237 -2.58 -10.49 -4.36
N VAL A 238 -2.16 -9.69 -5.34
CA VAL A 238 -2.25 -10.05 -6.77
C VAL A 238 -1.42 -11.28 -7.08
N ARG A 239 -0.15 -11.32 -6.65
CA ARG A 239 0.74 -12.47 -6.89
C ARG A 239 0.13 -13.76 -6.37
N ARG A 240 -0.30 -13.78 -5.11
CA ARG A 240 -0.88 -14.97 -4.47
C ARG A 240 -2.20 -15.39 -5.10
N ALA A 241 -3.00 -14.44 -5.55
CA ALA A 241 -4.25 -14.75 -6.24
C ALA A 241 -3.98 -15.31 -7.65
N ALA A 242 -3.02 -14.75 -8.39
CA ALA A 242 -2.59 -15.28 -9.68
C ALA A 242 -2.04 -16.71 -9.55
N ASP A 243 -1.18 -16.95 -8.56
CA ASP A 243 -0.62 -18.28 -8.25
C ASP A 243 -1.73 -19.30 -7.94
N ARG A 244 -2.73 -18.91 -7.14
CA ARG A 244 -3.87 -19.76 -6.78
C ARG A 244 -4.63 -20.26 -8.01
N HIS A 245 -4.78 -19.41 -9.03
CA HIS A 245 -5.53 -19.72 -10.25
C HIS A 245 -4.64 -20.10 -11.43
N GLN A 246 -3.34 -20.28 -11.21
CA GLN A 246 -2.35 -20.63 -12.24
C GLN A 246 -2.32 -19.61 -13.41
N LEU A 247 -2.57 -18.34 -13.11
CA LEU A 247 -2.55 -17.24 -14.07
C LEU A 247 -1.11 -16.73 -14.26
N THR A 248 -0.27 -17.54 -14.89
CA THR A 248 1.18 -17.30 -15.02
C THR A 248 1.53 -16.09 -15.90
N HIS A 249 0.54 -15.54 -16.63
CA HIS A 249 0.66 -14.35 -17.47
C HIS A 249 0.28 -13.05 -16.74
N VAL A 250 0.07 -13.10 -15.43
CA VAL A 250 -0.12 -11.92 -14.56
C VAL A 250 1.22 -11.52 -13.94
N THR A 251 1.64 -10.28 -14.17
CA THR A 251 2.82 -9.67 -13.56
C THR A 251 2.39 -8.57 -12.59
N ALA A 252 2.60 -8.79 -11.29
CA ALA A 252 2.36 -7.79 -10.25
C ALA A 252 3.62 -6.93 -10.03
N ILE A 253 3.48 -5.60 -10.08
CA ILE A 253 4.60 -4.65 -10.13
C ILE A 253 4.45 -3.62 -9.01
N LEU A 254 5.47 -3.53 -8.13
CA LEU A 254 5.58 -2.47 -7.14
C LEU A 254 6.20 -1.24 -7.79
N ASN A 255 5.40 -0.21 -8.08
CA ASN A 255 5.86 1.02 -8.71
C ASN A 255 4.93 2.19 -8.35
N HIS A 256 5.52 3.39 -8.18
CA HIS A 256 4.76 4.59 -7.82
C HIS A 256 4.87 5.76 -8.80
N ASP A 257 5.84 5.73 -9.71
CA ASP A 257 6.21 6.85 -10.58
C ASP A 257 5.87 6.61 -12.06
N GLY A 258 5.27 5.45 -12.36
CA GLY A 258 4.86 5.05 -13.70
C GLY A 258 6.03 4.81 -14.65
N GLN A 259 7.25 4.59 -14.16
CA GLN A 259 8.39 4.18 -14.98
C GLN A 259 8.38 2.65 -15.12
N LEU A 260 7.83 2.16 -16.23
CA LEU A 260 7.57 0.74 -16.48
C LEU A 260 8.33 0.20 -17.71
N ASP A 261 9.31 0.96 -18.22
CA ASP A 261 10.08 0.60 -19.41
C ASP A 261 10.87 -0.69 -19.19
N GLY A 262 10.85 -1.58 -20.19
CA GLY A 262 11.50 -2.89 -20.11
C GLY A 262 10.78 -3.91 -19.21
N VAL A 263 9.74 -3.50 -18.47
CA VAL A 263 8.92 -4.38 -17.63
C VAL A 263 7.55 -4.62 -18.25
N VAL A 264 6.93 -3.56 -18.80
CA VAL A 264 5.60 -3.60 -19.41
C VAL A 264 5.74 -3.51 -20.93
N MET A 265 5.20 -4.52 -21.62
CA MET A 265 5.05 -4.50 -23.07
C MET A 265 3.93 -3.55 -23.50
N PRO A 266 3.90 -3.05 -24.75
CA PRO A 266 2.78 -2.27 -25.24
C PRO A 266 1.44 -2.97 -25.02
N CYS A 267 0.52 -2.28 -24.33
CA CYS A 267 -0.78 -2.81 -23.95
C CYS A 267 -1.88 -2.39 -24.93
N ASP A 268 -2.85 -3.26 -25.14
CA ASP A 268 -4.06 -2.98 -25.91
C ASP A 268 -5.05 -2.13 -25.12
N ILE A 269 -5.06 -2.32 -23.79
CA ILE A 269 -6.03 -1.71 -22.90
C ILE A 269 -5.39 -1.36 -21.55
N ALA A 270 -5.76 -0.20 -21.01
CA ALA A 270 -5.46 0.19 -19.64
C ALA A 270 -6.74 0.35 -18.81
N LEU A 271 -6.68 -0.08 -17.55
CA LEU A 271 -7.79 -0.10 -16.59
C LEU A 271 -7.43 0.74 -15.37
N LEU A 272 -8.18 1.80 -15.12
CA LEU A 272 -7.86 2.82 -14.12
C LEU A 272 -9.03 3.01 -13.14
N ASN A 273 -8.80 2.76 -11.85
CA ASN A 273 -9.67 3.18 -10.75
C ASN A 273 -8.90 4.11 -9.81
N PRO A 274 -8.58 5.36 -10.23
CA PRO A 274 -7.69 6.22 -9.47
C PRO A 274 -8.29 6.67 -8.13
N PRO A 275 -7.47 6.89 -7.10
CA PRO A 275 -7.96 7.43 -5.84
C PRO A 275 -8.49 8.85 -5.98
N TYR A 276 -9.45 9.22 -5.11
CA TYR A 276 -10.06 10.56 -5.08
C TYR A 276 -9.27 11.61 -4.28
N TYR A 277 -8.15 11.24 -3.65
CA TYR A 277 -7.30 12.16 -2.91
C TYR A 277 -6.16 12.71 -3.78
N GLY A 278 -5.50 13.77 -3.30
CA GLY A 278 -4.38 14.39 -4.01
C GLY A 278 -4.78 15.33 -5.14
N GLU A 279 -5.97 15.97 -5.02
CA GLU A 279 -6.40 17.05 -5.92
C GLU A 279 -6.26 16.72 -7.41
N PHE A 280 -6.66 15.49 -7.78
CA PHE A 280 -6.62 14.98 -9.15
C PHE A 280 -5.21 14.77 -9.75
N SER A 281 -4.13 15.16 -9.06
CA SER A 281 -2.75 14.96 -9.53
C SER A 281 -2.39 13.48 -9.72
N ILE A 282 -2.84 12.62 -8.81
CA ILE A 282 -2.63 11.16 -8.89
C ILE A 282 -3.41 10.57 -10.06
N ALA A 283 -4.67 10.97 -10.25
CA ALA A 283 -5.47 10.55 -11.40
C ALA A 283 -4.84 10.99 -12.73
N LYS A 284 -4.34 12.23 -12.84
CA LYS A 284 -3.58 12.69 -14.01
C LYS A 284 -2.33 11.85 -14.23
N HIS A 285 -1.61 11.50 -13.17
CA HIS A 285 -0.45 10.63 -13.25
C HIS A 285 -0.80 9.24 -13.81
N PHE A 286 -1.92 8.66 -13.38
CA PHE A 286 -2.41 7.37 -13.88
C PHE A 286 -2.73 7.45 -15.38
N VAL A 287 -3.53 8.44 -15.79
CA VAL A 287 -3.93 8.59 -17.21
C VAL A 287 -2.70 8.81 -18.10
N ASN A 288 -1.80 9.72 -17.71
CA ASN A 288 -0.57 9.96 -18.48
C ASN A 288 0.33 8.72 -18.55
N THR A 289 0.36 7.90 -17.51
CA THR A 289 1.09 6.62 -17.52
C THR A 289 0.43 5.61 -18.46
N ALA A 290 -0.90 5.47 -18.41
CA ALA A 290 -1.63 4.65 -19.38
C ALA A 290 -1.37 5.09 -20.83
N ILE A 291 -1.38 6.40 -21.11
CA ILE A 291 -1.08 6.93 -22.45
C ILE A 291 0.33 6.52 -22.91
N ARG A 292 1.33 6.44 -22.02
CA ARG A 292 2.68 5.99 -22.42
C ARG A 292 2.70 4.52 -22.86
N TYR A 293 2.05 3.63 -22.11
CA TYR A 293 2.18 2.17 -22.29
C TYR A 293 1.09 1.52 -23.13
N VAL A 294 -0.04 2.18 -23.36
CA VAL A 294 -1.05 1.69 -24.32
C VAL A 294 -0.52 1.91 -25.75
N ARG A 295 -0.79 1.00 -26.69
CA ARG A 295 -0.42 1.17 -28.10
C ARG A 295 -1.35 2.16 -28.82
N THR A 296 -0.91 2.71 -29.93
CA THR A 296 -1.80 3.50 -30.81
C THR A 296 -3.04 2.67 -31.19
N GLY A 297 -4.21 3.30 -31.05
CA GLY A 297 -5.53 2.67 -31.20
C GLY A 297 -6.02 1.86 -30.00
N GLY A 298 -5.17 1.64 -28.99
CA GLY A 298 -5.56 0.99 -27.74
C GLY A 298 -6.39 1.90 -26.83
N GLU A 299 -7.05 1.30 -25.85
CA GLU A 299 -8.08 1.95 -25.04
C GLU A 299 -7.64 2.19 -23.60
N ILE A 300 -8.14 3.26 -22.99
CA ILE A 300 -7.89 3.63 -21.60
C ILE A 300 -9.26 3.79 -20.94
N TRP A 301 -9.58 2.84 -20.07
CA TRP A 301 -10.84 2.80 -19.34
C TRP A 301 -10.64 3.32 -17.93
N ILE A 302 -11.44 4.32 -17.56
CA ILE A 302 -11.39 5.00 -16.27
C ILE A 302 -12.76 4.85 -15.63
N ILE A 303 -12.79 4.46 -14.35
CA ILE A 303 -14.01 4.52 -13.56
C ILE A 303 -13.90 5.54 -12.45
N THR A 304 -14.92 6.40 -12.29
CA THR A 304 -14.87 7.54 -11.39
C THR A 304 -16.27 8.04 -10.99
N LYS A 305 -16.35 8.85 -9.93
CA LYS A 305 -17.51 9.71 -9.60
C LYS A 305 -17.29 11.18 -9.97
N GLN A 306 -16.16 11.50 -10.57
CA GLN A 306 -15.71 12.86 -10.87
C GLN A 306 -15.41 12.99 -12.37
N ALA A 307 -16.37 12.64 -13.22
CA ALA A 307 -16.16 12.61 -14.68
C ALA A 307 -15.73 13.95 -15.27
N ASP A 308 -16.31 15.06 -14.78
CA ASP A 308 -16.00 16.43 -15.22
C ASP A 308 -14.48 16.72 -15.14
N ASN A 309 -13.82 16.29 -14.06
CA ASN A 309 -12.38 16.46 -13.89
C ASN A 309 -11.56 15.81 -15.01
N TYR A 310 -12.05 14.72 -15.62
CA TYR A 310 -11.39 14.05 -16.74
C TYR A 310 -11.75 14.69 -18.09
N HIS A 311 -12.99 15.12 -18.28
CA HIS A 311 -13.44 15.78 -19.50
C HIS A 311 -12.82 17.17 -19.69
N ASP A 312 -12.53 17.87 -18.59
CA ASP A 312 -11.91 19.19 -18.60
C ASP A 312 -10.40 19.17 -18.90
N GLN A 313 -9.78 18.00 -19.06
CA GLN A 313 -8.36 17.89 -19.40
C GLN A 313 -8.13 17.68 -20.89
N ASP A 314 -7.07 18.31 -21.40
CA ASP A 314 -6.48 17.95 -22.69
C ASP A 314 -5.46 16.81 -22.50
N TRP A 315 -5.91 15.57 -22.74
CA TRP A 315 -5.06 14.38 -22.67
C TRP A 315 -4.23 14.23 -23.95
N LYS A 316 -3.07 14.89 -23.99
CA LYS A 316 -2.16 14.82 -25.17
C LYS A 316 -1.87 13.37 -25.57
N GLY A 317 -2.27 13.01 -26.78
CA GLY A 317 -2.07 11.67 -27.34
C GLY A 317 -3.22 10.69 -27.11
N ALA A 318 -4.33 11.12 -26.53
CA ALA A 318 -5.56 10.33 -26.45
C ALA A 318 -6.79 11.20 -26.71
N PHE A 319 -7.88 10.60 -27.21
CA PHE A 319 -9.15 11.28 -27.43
C PHE A 319 -10.30 10.52 -26.78
N PHE A 320 -11.32 11.26 -26.36
CA PHE A 320 -12.52 10.70 -25.76
C PHE A 320 -13.29 9.84 -26.77
N VAL A 321 -13.74 8.66 -26.34
CA VAL A 321 -14.55 7.73 -27.16
C VAL A 321 -15.98 7.67 -26.64
N SER A 322 -16.15 7.36 -25.35
CA SER A 322 -17.46 7.15 -24.75
C SER A 322 -17.45 7.33 -23.24
N SER A 323 -18.62 7.57 -22.65
CA SER A 323 -18.85 7.49 -21.20
C SER A 323 -20.22 6.87 -20.96
N VAL A 324 -20.32 6.01 -19.94
CA VAL A 324 -21.59 5.43 -19.49
C VAL A 324 -21.69 5.53 -17.97
N ASN A 325 -22.83 5.99 -17.47
CA ASN A 325 -23.10 6.02 -16.04
C ASN A 325 -23.72 4.69 -15.59
N VAL A 326 -23.08 4.04 -14.63
CA VAL A 326 -23.49 2.74 -14.09
C VAL A 326 -23.41 2.80 -12.57
N GLN A 327 -24.57 2.65 -11.91
CA GLN A 327 -24.67 2.67 -10.44
C GLN A 327 -24.00 3.91 -9.79
N GLY A 328 -24.10 5.08 -10.44
CA GLY A 328 -23.53 6.33 -9.95
C GLY A 328 -22.02 6.47 -10.13
N TYR A 329 -21.40 5.61 -10.95
CA TYR A 329 -20.04 5.77 -11.45
C TYR A 329 -20.06 6.00 -12.95
N ASP A 330 -19.21 6.88 -13.44
CA ASP A 330 -18.95 7.07 -14.86
C ASP A 330 -17.80 6.15 -15.28
N LEU A 331 -18.07 5.30 -16.27
CA LEU A 331 -17.09 4.48 -16.95
C LEU A 331 -16.73 5.16 -18.28
N ILE A 332 -15.56 5.78 -18.29
CA ILE A 332 -15.07 6.63 -19.38
C ILE A 332 -14.05 5.85 -20.20
N CYS A 333 -14.14 5.91 -21.52
CA CYS A 333 -13.18 5.34 -22.45
C CYS A 333 -12.51 6.45 -23.27
N TYR A 334 -11.18 6.44 -23.25
CA TYR A 334 -10.33 7.19 -24.17
C TYR A 334 -9.60 6.22 -25.10
N ARG A 335 -9.19 6.68 -26.28
CA ARG A 335 -8.35 5.91 -27.20
C ARG A 335 -7.07 6.66 -27.52
N LYS A 336 -5.94 5.96 -27.51
CA LYS A 336 -4.64 6.53 -27.84
C LYS A 336 -4.50 6.78 -29.35
N LEU A 337 -3.92 7.92 -29.71
CA LEU A 337 -3.65 8.35 -31.10
C LEU A 337 -2.47 7.62 -31.75
#